data_AF-A0A6J1ASD9-F1
#
_entry.id   AF-A0A6J1ASD9-F1
#
_cell.length_a   1.000
_cell.length_b   1.000
_cell.length_c   1.000
_cell.angle_alpha   90.00
_cell.angle_beta   90.00
_cell.angle_gamma   90.00
#
_symmetry.space_group_name_H-M   'P 1'
#
loop_
_entity.id
_entity.type
_entity.pdbx_description
1 polymer ?
#
loop_
_entity_poly.entity_id
_entity_poly.type
_entity_poly.pdbx_seq_one_letter_code
_entity_poly.pdbx_strand_id
1 'polypeptide(L)'
;MADGISDASGETFPAADINGELNPGENKDFKVDSVSFEIATSREIKERVEAQEKKEKKDSMQTLKTAILVSAVVVAVAGAAFAITKKLKEK
;
A
#
# COMPACT_ATOMS: atom_id res chain seq x y z
N MET A 1 46.97 38.87 29.07
CA MET A 1 46.28 37.73 29.69
C MET A 1 44.93 37.59 29.01
N ALA A 2 44.66 36.46 28.35
CA ALA A 2 43.34 36.16 27.80
C ALA A 2 42.79 34.99 28.61
N ASP A 3 41.84 35.27 29.49
CA ASP A 3 41.09 34.24 30.21
C ASP A 3 40.12 33.61 29.21
N GLY A 4 40.45 32.38 28.80
CA GLY A 4 39.59 31.51 28.01
C GLY A 4 38.51 30.93 28.91
N ILE A 5 37.29 31.43 28.70
CA ILE A 5 36.01 30.84 29.05
C ILE A 5 36.06 29.29 29.08
N SER A 6 35.98 28.75 30.29
CA SER A 6 35.79 27.33 30.56
C SER A 6 34.32 26.95 30.32
N ASP A 7 33.97 26.54 29.10
CA ASP A 7 32.70 25.86 28.84
C ASP A 7 32.78 24.41 29.32
N ALA A 8 32.27 24.19 30.54
CA ALA A 8 32.21 22.90 31.22
C ALA A 8 31.01 22.05 30.75
N SER A 9 30.86 21.88 29.44
CA SER A 9 30.01 20.85 28.83
C SER A 9 30.76 20.29 27.64
N GLY A 10 31.29 19.07 27.76
CA GLY A 10 32.10 18.37 26.76
C GLY A 10 31.38 18.02 25.45
N GLU A 11 30.39 18.81 25.05
CA GLU A 11 29.66 18.71 23.79
C GLU A 11 30.41 19.51 22.72
N THR A 12 31.52 18.97 22.24
CA THR A 12 32.14 19.43 21.00
C THR A 12 31.30 18.95 19.83
N PHE A 13 30.91 19.87 18.94
CA PHE A 13 30.26 19.50 17.68
C PHE A 13 31.14 18.51 16.90
N PRO A 14 30.56 17.45 16.32
CA PRO A 14 31.32 16.50 15.53
C PRO A 14 32.00 17.23 14.37
N ALA A 15 33.26 16.85 14.10
CA ALA A 15 33.98 17.38 12.95
C ALA A 15 33.21 17.03 11.66
N ALA A 16 33.04 18.02 10.79
CA ALA A 16 32.40 17.82 9.48
C ALA A 16 33.24 16.86 8.63
N ASP A 17 32.57 15.90 7.98
CA ASP A 17 33.23 15.00 7.03
C ASP A 17 33.29 15.67 5.66
N ILE A 18 34.31 16.50 5.48
CA ILE A 18 34.53 17.29 4.26
C ILE A 18 34.58 16.37 3.02
N ASN A 19 35.14 15.16 3.14
CA ASN A 19 35.26 14.26 1.99
C ASN A 19 33.92 13.62 1.61
N GLY A 20 33.12 13.21 2.61
CA GLY A 20 31.77 12.68 2.40
C GLY A 20 30.78 13.75 1.91
N GLU A 21 30.94 15.00 2.34
CA GLU A 21 30.10 16.14 1.91
C GLU A 21 30.43 16.61 0.49
N LEU A 22 31.72 16.62 0.10
CA LEU A 22 32.14 16.98 -1.25
C LEU A 22 31.77 15.90 -2.30
N ASN A 23 31.57 14.65 -1.87
CA ASN A 23 31.25 13.52 -2.75
C ASN A 23 29.97 12.80 -2.29
N PRO A 24 28.79 13.44 -2.47
CA PRO A 24 27.52 12.90 -1.95
C PRO A 24 27.13 11.55 -2.55
N GLY A 25 27.69 11.15 -3.69
CA GLY A 25 27.45 9.85 -4.32
C GLY A 25 28.26 8.68 -3.73
N GLU A 26 29.33 8.98 -2.98
CA GLU A 26 30.18 7.96 -2.34
C GLU A 26 29.69 7.61 -0.94
N ASN A 27 28.97 8.53 -0.28
CA ASN A 27 28.42 8.30 1.05
C ASN A 27 27.05 7.62 0.97
N LYS A 28 27.06 6.28 0.95
CA LYS A 28 25.82 5.46 0.91
C LYS A 28 25.23 5.19 2.29
N ASP A 29 26.00 5.44 3.34
CA ASP A 29 25.64 5.12 4.72
C ASP A 29 25.10 6.36 5.44
N PHE A 30 23.96 6.84 4.97
CA PHE A 30 23.24 7.89 5.68
C PHE A 30 22.61 7.29 6.94
N LYS A 31 23.15 7.64 8.12
CA LYS A 31 22.53 7.33 9.42
C LYS A 31 21.23 8.12 9.53
N VAL A 32 20.14 7.57 9.01
CA VAL A 32 18.80 7.97 9.40
C VAL A 32 18.59 7.60 10.86
N ASP A 33 18.00 8.51 11.63
CA ASP A 33 17.53 8.20 12.97
C ASP A 33 16.53 7.02 12.92
N SER A 34 16.54 6.17 13.94
CA SER A 34 15.71 4.96 14.01
C SER A 34 14.23 5.27 13.79
N VAL A 35 13.76 6.41 14.27
CA VAL A 35 12.38 6.90 14.08
C VAL A 35 12.10 7.20 12.61
N SER A 36 13.07 7.75 11.87
CA SER A 36 12.91 8.04 10.44
C SER A 36 12.87 6.77 9.60
N PHE A 37 13.64 5.75 9.97
CA PHE A 37 13.59 4.43 9.33
C PHE A 37 12.24 3.73 9.57
N GLU A 38 11.71 3.80 10.78
CA GLU A 38 10.39 3.26 11.13
C GLU A 38 9.27 3.96 10.35
N ILE A 39 9.33 5.28 10.19
CA ILE A 39 8.33 6.03 9.40
C ILE A 39 8.42 5.68 7.91
N ALA A 40 9.62 5.55 7.35
CA ALA A 40 9.81 5.19 5.94
C ALA A 40 9.28 3.78 5.64
N THR A 41 9.61 2.80 6.48
CA THR A 41 9.13 1.41 6.36
C THR A 41 7.62 1.32 6.59
N SER A 42 7.08 2.03 7.59
CA SER A 42 5.64 2.10 7.85
C SER A 42 4.85 2.68 6.68
N ARG A 43 5.37 3.73 6.04
CA ARG A 43 4.74 4.34 4.85
C ARG A 43 4.70 3.38 3.67
N GLU A 44 5.79 2.67 3.40
CA GLU A 44 5.85 1.68 2.32
C GLU A 44 4.87 0.52 2.54
N ILE A 45 4.77 0.04 3.79
CA ILE A 45 3.81 -1.02 4.16
C ILE A 45 2.38 -0.54 3.97
N LYS A 46 2.05 0.68 4.42
CA LYS A 46 0.72 1.27 4.28
C LYS A 46 0.31 1.42 2.81
N GLU A 47 1.23 1.87 1.96
CA GLU A 47 0.96 2.07 0.54
C GLU A 47 0.71 0.74 -0.21
N ARG A 48 1.40 -0.33 0.18
CA ARG A 48 1.17 -1.69 -0.34
C ARG A 48 -0.18 -2.25 0.10
N VAL A 49 -0.59 -2.02 1.36
CA VAL A 49 -1.90 -2.47 1.88
C VAL A 49 -3.05 -1.71 1.19
N GLU A 50 -2.94 -0.39 1.05
CA GLU A 50 -3.96 0.41 0.37
C GLU A 50 -4.11 0.04 -1.11
N ALA A 51 -3.01 -0.32 -1.78
CA ALA A 51 -3.05 -0.77 -3.18
C ALA A 51 -3.69 -2.15 -3.33
N GLN A 52 -3.50 -3.06 -2.37
CA GLN A 52 -4.16 -4.37 -2.37
C GLN A 52 -5.65 -4.25 -2.05
N GLU A 53 -6.03 -3.47 -1.04
CA GLU A 53 -7.44 -3.23 -0.72
C GLU A 53 -8.22 -2.61 -1.89
N LYS A 54 -7.61 -1.66 -2.62
CA LYS A 54 -8.24 -1.05 -3.81
C LYS A 54 -8.47 -2.06 -4.93
N LYS A 55 -7.56 -3.03 -5.10
CA LYS A 55 -7.72 -4.11 -6.08
C LYS A 55 -8.80 -5.09 -5.66
N GLU A 56 -8.80 -5.55 -4.41
CA GLU A 56 -9.81 -6.48 -3.88
C GLU A 56 -11.24 -5.88 -3.91
N LYS A 57 -11.39 -4.60 -3.56
CA LYS A 57 -12.70 -3.93 -3.61
C LYS A 57 -13.23 -3.83 -5.04
N LYS A 58 -12.36 -3.59 -6.03
CA LYS A 58 -12.77 -3.55 -7.44
C LYS A 58 -13.15 -4.94 -7.95
N ASP A 59 -12.39 -5.96 -7.59
CA ASP A 59 -12.57 -7.33 -8.07
C ASP A 59 -13.82 -8.00 -7.46
N SER A 60 -14.06 -7.78 -6.16
CA SER A 60 -15.29 -8.22 -5.49
C SER A 60 -16.55 -7.58 -6.07
N MET A 61 -16.51 -6.27 -6.38
CA MET A 61 -17.62 -5.59 -7.04
C MET A 61 -17.88 -6.12 -8.46
N GLN A 62 -16.83 -6.47 -9.22
CA GLN A 62 -16.98 -7.07 -10.54
C GLN A 62 -17.53 -8.50 -10.46
N THR A 63 -17.07 -9.27 -9.48
CA THR A 63 -17.56 -10.63 -9.21
C THR A 63 -19.04 -10.62 -8.84
N LEU A 64 -19.49 -9.70 -7.97
CA LEU A 64 -20.90 -9.57 -7.61
C LEU A 64 -21.79 -9.21 -8.81
N LYS A 65 -21.38 -8.23 -9.63
CA LYS A 65 -22.12 -7.86 -10.85
C LYS A 65 -22.25 -9.05 -11.81
N THR A 66 -21.17 -9.81 -11.98
CA THR A 66 -21.15 -10.99 -12.85
C THR A 66 -22.05 -12.09 -12.30
N ALA A 67 -22.00 -12.36 -10.99
CA ALA A 67 -22.84 -13.35 -10.33
C ALA A 67 -24.34 -13.04 -10.47
N ILE A 68 -24.73 -11.76 -10.31
CA ILE A 68 -26.12 -11.33 -10.53
C ILE A 68 -26.54 -11.57 -11.99
N LEU A 69 -25.68 -11.24 -12.96
CA LEU A 69 -26.00 -11.45 -14.38
C LEU A 69 -26.14 -12.94 -14.72
N VAL A 70 -25.21 -13.77 -14.25
CA VAL A 70 -25.24 -15.22 -14.48
C VAL A 70 -26.47 -15.86 -13.83
N SER A 71 -26.81 -15.48 -12.59
CA SER A 71 -28.01 -15.99 -11.91
C SER A 71 -29.30 -15.60 -12.64
N ALA A 72 -29.39 -14.37 -13.16
CA ALA A 72 -30.55 -13.94 -13.95
C ALA A 72 -30.74 -14.77 -15.23
N VAL A 73 -29.65 -15.08 -15.95
CA VAL A 73 -29.70 -15.91 -17.16
C VAL A 73 -30.19 -17.32 -16.84
N VAL A 74 -29.68 -17.95 -15.78
CA VAL A 74 -30.09 -19.31 -15.38
C VAL A 74 -31.57 -19.36 -15.04
N VAL A 75 -32.09 -18.39 -14.30
CA VAL A 75 -33.51 -18.30 -13.96
C VAL A 75 -34.37 -18.10 -15.21
N ALA A 76 -33.95 -17.26 -16.15
CA ALA A 76 -34.68 -17.05 -17.41
C ALA A 76 -34.75 -18.33 -18.26
N VAL A 77 -33.64 -19.07 -18.38
CA VAL A 77 -33.59 -20.35 -19.12
C VAL A 77 -34.49 -21.39 -18.46
N ALA A 78 -34.42 -21.54 -17.14
CA ALA A 78 -35.28 -22.45 -16.39
C ALA A 78 -36.77 -22.08 -16.55
N GLY A 79 -37.10 -20.79 -16.47
CA GLY A 79 -38.47 -20.30 -16.69
C GLY A 79 -38.99 -20.57 -18.09
N ALA A 80 -38.17 -20.37 -19.12
CA ALA A 80 -38.53 -20.66 -20.51
C ALA A 80 -38.77 -22.17 -20.73
N ALA A 81 -37.86 -23.02 -20.25
CA ALA A 81 -38.02 -24.47 -20.33
C ALA A 81 -39.27 -24.95 -19.57
N PHE A 82 -39.52 -24.41 -18.39
CA PHE A 82 -40.71 -24.72 -17.59
C PHE A 82 -42.01 -24.28 -18.30
N ALA A 83 -42.03 -23.11 -18.90
CA ALA A 83 -43.18 -22.62 -19.66
C ALA A 83 -43.50 -23.53 -20.85
N ILE A 84 -42.47 -23.93 -21.62
CA ILE A 84 -42.64 -24.82 -22.79
C ILE A 84 -43.15 -26.20 -22.36
N THR A 85 -42.54 -26.80 -21.33
CA THR A 85 -42.93 -28.13 -20.85
C THR A 85 -44.33 -28.14 -20.23
N LYS A 86 -44.72 -27.09 -19.48
CA LYS A 86 -46.09 -26.95 -18.97
C LYS A 86 -47.10 -26.85 -20.12
N LYS A 87 -46.81 -26.03 -21.15
CA LYS A 87 -47.66 -25.87 -22.35
C LYS A 87 -47.89 -27.18 -23.11
N LEU A 88 -46.91 -28.10 -23.08
CA LEU A 88 -47.00 -29.41 -23.73
C LEU A 88 -47.77 -30.44 -22.90
N LYS A 89 -47.74 -30.33 -21.56
CA LYS A 89 -48.43 -31.27 -20.65
C LYS A 89 -49.93 -30.98 -20.49
N GLU A 90 -50.38 -29.78 -20.84
CA GLU A 90 -51.80 -29.38 -20.86
C GLU A 90 -52.50 -29.68 -22.22
N LYS A 91 -51.82 -30.34 -23.17
CA LYS A 91 -52.42 -30.90 -24.40
C LYS A 91 -52.49 -32.42 -24.32
#